data_AF-A0A5C8T5V4-F1
#
_entry.id   AF-A0A5C8T5V4-F1
#
_cell.length_a   1.000
_cell.length_b   1.000
_cell.length_c   1.000
_cell.angle_alpha   90.00
_cell.angle_beta   90.00
_cell.angle_gamma   90.00
#
_symmetry.space_group_name_H-M   'P 1'
#
loop_
_entity.id
_entity.type
_entity.pdbx_description
1 polymer ?
#
loop_
_entity_poly.entity_id
_entity_poly.type
_entity_poly.pdbx_seq_one_letter_code
_entity_poly.pdbx_strand_id
1 'polypeptide(L)' 'MLSSDNRVETSVSPSDLLTKLSQVLNCPIETFFDSASHNLGPTVEFLKLWSEIDNPSDRAKLLAVARVLAAKG' A
#
# COMPACT_ATOMS: atom_id res chain seq x y z
N MET A 1 4.74 24.42 33.17
CA MET A 1 5.28 23.20 32.52
C MET A 1 4.33 22.86 31.39
N LEU A 2 4.70 23.17 30.15
CA LEU A 2 3.92 22.77 28.97
C LEU A 2 4.55 21.46 28.49
N SER A 3 3.83 20.36 28.67
CA SER A 3 4.21 19.08 28.07
C SER A 3 3.98 19.20 26.57
N SER A 4 5.08 19.35 25.83
CA SER A 4 5.06 19.21 24.38
C SER A 4 4.74 17.76 24.07
N ASP A 5 3.50 17.54 23.63
CA ASP A 5 3.05 16.30 23.02
C ASP A 5 3.94 16.04 21.79
N ASN A 6 4.95 15.19 21.99
CA ASN A 6 5.90 14.81 20.96
C ASN A 6 5.18 13.81 20.04
N ARG A 7 4.25 14.32 19.24
CA ARG A 7 3.54 13.55 18.23
C ARG A 7 4.57 13.19 17.17
N VAL A 8 5.07 11.96 17.23
CA VAL A 8 5.94 11.39 16.20
C VAL A 8 5.09 11.30 14.93
N GLU A 9 5.05 12.38 14.16
CA GLU A 9 4.68 12.34 12.75
C GLU A 9 5.83 11.64 12.02
N THR A 10 5.84 10.30 12.08
CA THR A 10 6.60 9.53 11.11
C THR A 10 5.94 9.77 9.76
N SER A 11 6.36 10.82 9.05
CA SER A 11 6.02 11.05 7.66
C SER A 11 6.66 9.93 6.85
N VAL A 12 6.00 8.78 6.77
CA VAL A 12 6.42 7.69 5.90
C VAL A 12 6.36 8.24 4.49
N SER A 13 7.50 8.32 3.81
CA SER A 13 7.52 8.84 2.45
C SER A 13 6.69 7.92 1.56
N PRO A 14 6.00 8.44 0.52
CA PRO A 14 5.26 7.60 -0.42
C PRO A 14 6.12 6.46 -1.01
N SER A 15 7.41 6.73 -1.23
CA SER A 15 8.42 5.75 -1.65
C SER A 15 8.63 4.61 -0.66
N ASP A 16 8.67 4.89 0.65
CA ASP A 16 8.83 3.86 1.67
C ASP A 16 7.60 2.96 1.76
N LEU A 17 6.41 3.54 1.54
CA LEU A 17 5.14 2.82 1.50
C LEU A 17 5.06 1.88 0.29
N LEU A 18 5.44 2.36 -0.89
CA LEU A 18 5.50 1.54 -2.11
C LEU A 18 6.52 0.41 -1.98
N THR A 19 7.66 0.68 -1.36
CA THR A 19 8.69 -0.33 -1.07
C THR A 19 8.19 -1.40 -0.09
N LYS A 20 7.42 -1.00 0.94
CA LYS A 20 6.81 -1.97 1.85
C LYS A 20 5.74 -2.81 1.15
N LEU A 21 4.92 -2.20 0.30
CA LEU A 21 3.87 -2.91 -0.45
C LEU A 21 4.47 -3.93 -1.41
N SER A 22 5.50 -3.54 -2.16
CA SER A 22 6.22 -4.41 -3.10
C SER A 22 6.81 -5.63 -2.40
N GLN A 23 7.41 -5.44 -1.21
CA GLN A 23 7.94 -6.52 -0.38
C GLN A 23 6.85 -7.46 0.14
N VAL A 24 5.74 -6.93 0.67
CA VAL A 24 4.65 -7.75 1.26
C VAL A 24 3.90 -8.57 0.21
N LEU A 25 3.77 -8.00 -0.99
CA LEU A 25 3.07 -8.61 -2.12
C LEU A 25 4.03 -9.39 -3.03
N ASN A 26 5.34 -9.34 -2.76
CA ASN A 26 6.40 -9.99 -3.53
C ASN A 26 6.28 -9.69 -5.03
N CYS A 27 6.19 -8.40 -5.38
CA CYS A 27 6.11 -7.94 -6.75
C CYS A 27 6.87 -6.61 -6.93
N PRO A 28 7.23 -6.21 -8.17
CA PRO A 28 8.00 -4.99 -8.41
C PRO A 28 7.28 -3.70 -7.96
N ILE A 29 8.01 -2.65 -7.60
CA ILE A 29 7.44 -1.33 -7.22
C ILE A 29 6.65 -0.73 -8.39
N GLU A 30 7.10 -0.99 -9.60
CA GLU A 30 6.51 -0.56 -10.87
C GLU A 30 5.06 -1.08 -11.04
N THR A 31 4.69 -2.15 -10.32
CA THR A 31 3.32 -2.66 -10.23
C THR A 31 2.37 -1.64 -9.58
N PHE A 32 2.89 -0.80 -8.70
CA PHE A 32 2.12 0.18 -7.92
C PHE A 32 2.43 1.64 -8.30
N PHE A 33 3.46 1.84 -9.12
CA PHE A 33 3.88 3.16 -9.53
C PHE A 33 4.31 3.11 -10.99
N ASP A 34 3.47 3.68 -11.83
CA ASP A 34 3.86 3.96 -13.20
C ASP A 34 4.77 5.20 -13.21
N SER A 35 6.07 4.95 -13.37
CA SER A 35 7.08 6.00 -13.45
C SER A 35 6.96 6.86 -14.72
N ALA A 36 6.32 6.38 -15.78
CA ALA A 36 6.08 7.15 -17.00
C ALA A 36 4.98 8.21 -16.79
N SER A 37 3.91 7.85 -16.07
CA SER A 37 2.80 8.78 -15.76
C SER A 37 2.90 9.46 -14.40
N HIS A 38 3.90 9.09 -13.57
CA HIS A 38 4.05 9.55 -12.17
C HIS A 38 2.74 9.40 -11.37
N ASN A 39 1.94 8.38 -11.70
CA ASN A 39 0.58 8.26 -11.20
C ASN A 39 0.48 7.19 -10.11
N LEU A 40 0.13 7.63 -8.90
CA LEU A 40 -0.20 6.75 -7.76
C LEU A 40 -1.70 6.58 -7.53
N GLY A 41 -2.54 7.25 -8.32
CA GLY A 41 -4.00 7.26 -8.19
C GLY A 41 -4.61 5.86 -8.07
N PRO A 42 -4.30 4.92 -8.99
CA PRO A 42 -4.86 3.57 -8.94
C PRO A 42 -4.48 2.79 -7.67
N THR A 43 -3.23 2.94 -7.22
CA THR A 43 -2.76 2.31 -5.98
C THR A 43 -3.41 2.91 -4.75
N VAL A 44 -3.57 4.24 -4.71
CA VAL A 44 -4.29 4.92 -3.62
C VAL A 44 -5.75 4.47 -3.56
N GLU A 45 -6.42 4.37 -4.70
CA GLU A 45 -7.81 3.89 -4.78
C GLU A 45 -7.94 2.44 -4.30
N PHE A 46 -7.03 1.56 -4.71
CA PHE A 46 -6.97 0.18 -4.23
C PHE A 46 -6.77 0.10 -2.70
N LEU A 47 -5.85 0.91 -2.14
CA LEU A 47 -5.61 0.93 -0.70
C LEU A 47 -6.79 1.50 0.09
N LYS A 48 -7.52 2.47 -0.46
CA LYS A 48 -8.77 2.97 0.15
C LYS A 48 -9.82 1.87 0.20
N LEU A 49 -10.09 1.22 -0.93
CA LEU A 49 -11.01 0.08 -1.00
C LEU A 49 -10.61 -1.04 -0.03
N TRP A 50 -9.31 -1.33 0.07
CA TRP A 50 -8.78 -2.29 1.04
C TRP A 50 -9.08 -1.90 2.50
N SER A 51 -8.94 -0.61 2.81
CA SER A 51 -9.19 -0.08 4.16
C SER A 51 -10.67 -0.16 4.57
N GLU A 52 -11.60 -0.12 3.62
CA GLU A 52 -13.03 -0.23 3.84
C GLU A 52 -13.51 -1.66 4.14
N ILE A 53 -12.67 -2.68 3.92
CA ILE A 53 -13.02 -4.07 4.23
C ILE A 53 -12.78 -4.34 5.72
N ASP A 54 -13.85 -4.34 6.52
CA ASP A 54 -13.73 -4.57 7.97
C ASP A 54 -13.41 -6.02 8.34
N ASN A 55 -13.79 -6.98 7.49
CA ASN A 55 -13.59 -8.39 7.75
C ASN A 55 -12.14 -8.83 7.42
N PRO A 56 -11.35 -9.30 8.40
CA PRO A 56 -9.99 -9.77 8.15
C PRO A 56 -9.89 -10.94 7.17
N SER A 57 -10.90 -11.82 7.12
CA SER A 57 -10.95 -12.95 6.18
C SER A 57 -11.10 -12.47 4.74
N ASP A 58 -11.91 -11.43 4.51
CA ASP A 58 -12.14 -10.91 3.17
C ASP A 58 -10.92 -10.13 2.66
N ARG A 59 -10.24 -9.38 3.55
CA ARG A 59 -8.89 -8.85 3.26
C ARG A 59 -7.91 -9.96 2.87
N ALA A 60 -7.86 -11.06 3.62
CA ALA A 60 -6.96 -12.17 3.30
C ALA A 60 -7.24 -12.81 1.92
N LYS A 61 -8.51 -12.96 1.54
CA LYS A 61 -8.91 -13.46 0.20
C LYS A 61 -8.45 -12.51 -0.89
N LEU A 62 -8.68 -11.21 -0.72
CA LEU A 62 -8.28 -10.20 -1.70
C LEU A 62 -6.75 -10.15 -1.85
N LEU A 63 -6.00 -10.38 -0.75
CA LEU A 63 -4.53 -10.50 -0.78
C LEU A 63 -4.09 -11.68 -1.64
N ALA A 64 -4.73 -12.83 -1.45
CA ALA A 64 -4.41 -14.04 -2.19
C ALA A 64 -4.66 -13.84 -3.69
N VAL A 65 -5.78 -13.21 -4.07
CA VAL A 65 -6.08 -12.87 -5.46
C VAL A 65 -5.05 -11.90 -6.04
N ALA A 66 -4.72 -10.82 -5.31
CA ALA A 66 -3.72 -9.85 -5.76
C ALA A 66 -2.35 -10.50 -6.01
N ARG A 67 -1.90 -11.39 -5.12
CA ARG A 67 -0.65 -12.16 -5.29
C ARG A 67 -0.68 -13.07 -6.51
N VAL A 68 -1.80 -13.76 -6.76
CA VAL A 68 -1.95 -14.62 -7.95
C VAL A 68 -1.91 -13.80 -9.24
N LEU A 69 -2.53 -12.62 -9.26
CA LEU A 69 -2.52 -11.73 -10.42
C LEU A 69 -1.14 -11.13 -10.65
N ALA A 70 -0.46 -10.67 -9.59
CA ALA A 70 0.90 -10.13 -9.67
C ALA A 70 1.91 -11.17 -10.18
N ALA A 71 1.76 -12.45 -9.80
CA ALA A 71 2.62 -13.53 -10.28
C ALA A 71 2.38 -13.92 -11.77
N LYS A 72 1.29 -13.45 -12.38
CA LYS A 72 0.98 -13.67 -13.80
C LYS A 72 1.43 -12.52 -14.71
N GLY A 73 1.83 -11.40 -14.12
CA GLY A 73 2.33 -10.21 -14.83
C GLY A 73 3.79 -10.32 -15.20
#